data_AF-U7PJ55-F1
#
_entry.id   AF-U7PJ55-F1
#
_cell.length_a   1.000
_cell.length_b   1.000
_cell.length_c   1.000
_cell.angle_alpha   90.00
_cell.angle_beta   90.00
_cell.angle_gamma   90.00
#
_symmetry.space_group_name_H-M   'P 1'
#
loop_
_entity.id
_entity.type
_entity.pdbx_description
1 polymer ?
#
loop_
_entity_poly.entity_id
_entity_poly.type
_entity_poly.pdbx_seq_one_letter_code
_entity_poly.pdbx_strand_id
1 'polypeptide(L)' 'MLTVVFGAAFGFQMAYDTGMNKLWDNINRGRQWKDIRSKYLEGGDEDDE' A
#
# COMPACT_ATOMS: atom_id res chain seq x y z
N MET A 1 -4.13 -14.54 30.66
CA MET A 1 -4.01 -15.34 29.41
C MET A 1 -4.73 -14.67 28.25
N LEU A 2 -6.05 -14.46 28.32
CA LEU A 2 -6.82 -13.85 27.22
C LEU A 2 -6.30 -12.47 26.77
N THR A 3 -5.95 -11.58 27.71
CA THR A 3 -5.34 -10.27 27.40
C THR A 3 -4.03 -10.39 26.63
N VAL A 4 -3.20 -11.38 26.96
CA VAL A 4 -1.93 -11.62 26.26
C VAL A 4 -2.21 -12.13 24.85
N VAL A 5 -3.16 -13.07 24.71
CA VAL A 5 -3.58 -13.59 23.39
C VAL A 5 -4.13 -12.46 22.51
N PHE A 6 -5.03 -11.61 23.02
CA PHE A 6 -5.58 -10.50 22.25
C PHE A 6 -4.57 -9.39 21.97
N GLY A 7 -3.71 -9.06 22.95
CA GLY A 7 -2.63 -8.09 22.75
C GLY A 7 -1.66 -8.56 21.67
N ALA A 8 -1.28 -9.84 21.69
CA ALA A 8 -0.44 -10.43 20.65
C ALA A 8 -1.15 -10.48 19.29
N ALA A 9 -2.43 -10.85 19.24
CA ALA A 9 -3.21 -10.86 18.01
C ALA A 9 -3.32 -9.45 17.38
N PHE A 10 -3.57 -8.42 18.19
CA PHE A 10 -3.63 -7.03 17.74
C PHE A 10 -2.27 -6.55 17.19
N GLY A 11 -1.19 -6.82 17.92
CA GLY A 11 0.16 -6.48 17.48
C GLY A 11 0.57 -7.23 16.21
N PHE A 12 0.26 -8.53 16.14
CA PHE A 12 0.53 -9.36 14.97
C PHE A 12 -0.25 -8.89 13.74
N GLN A 13 -1.54 -8.57 13.88
CA GLN A 13 -2.36 -8.05 12.77
C GLN A 13 -1.74 -6.78 12.17
N MET A 14 -1.40 -5.80 13.01
CA MET A 14 -0.80 -4.54 12.54
C MET A 14 0.53 -4.77 11.81
N ALA A 15 1.37 -5.66 12.36
CA ALA A 15 2.65 -6.03 11.76
C ALA A 15 2.45 -6.77 10.43
N TYR A 16 1.49 -7.70 10.38
CA TYR A 16 1.15 -8.49 9.20
C TYR A 16 0.63 -7.61 8.07
N ASP A 17 -0.36 -6.74 8.34
CA ASP A 17 -0.94 -5.83 7.35
C ASP A 17 0.14 -4.92 6.74
N THR A 18 0.99 -4.32 7.59
CA THR A 18 2.08 -3.45 7.13
C THR A 18 3.12 -4.23 6.31
N GLY A 19 3.47 -5.44 6.76
CA GLY A 19 4.43 -6.30 6.07
C GLY A 19 3.93 -6.78 4.71
N MET A 20 2.67 -7.22 4.64
CA MET A 20 2.06 -7.69 3.40
C MET A 20 1.80 -6.56 2.42
N ASN A 21 1.42 -5.36 2.87
CA ASN A 21 1.34 -4.18 2.02
C ASN A 21 2.70 -3.86 1.38
N LYS A 22 3.79 -3.89 2.15
CA LYS A 22 5.15 -3.67 1.62
C LYS A 22 5.58 -4.76 0.63
N LEU A 23 5.25 -6.02 0.92
CA LEU A 23 5.56 -7.13 0.01
C LEU A 23 4.80 -6.98 -1.31
N TRP A 24 3.50 -6.68 -1.25
CA TRP A 24 2.66 -6.40 -2.41
C TRP A 24 3.20 -5.23 -3.23
N ASP A 25 3.61 -4.15 -2.56
CA ASP A 25 4.23 -2.98 -3.16
C ASP A 25 5.52 -3.29 -3.88
N ASN A 26 6.36 -4.15 -3.28
CA ASN A 26 7.61 -4.55 -3.91
C ASN A 26 7.37 -5.43 -5.15
N ILE A 27 6.43 -6.38 -5.07
CA ILE A 27 6.12 -7.29 -6.18
C ILE A 27 5.44 -6.56 -7.35
N ASN A 28 4.60 -5.56 -7.06
CA ASN A 28 3.83 -4.84 -8.06
C ASN A 28 4.39 -3.46 -8.41
N ARG A 29 5.63 -3.17 -8.02
CA ARG A 29 6.30 -1.90 -8.34
C ARG A 29 6.26 -1.63 -9.84
N GLY A 30 5.85 -0.42 -10.21
CA GLY A 30 5.71 0.02 -11.60
C GLY A 30 4.39 -0.39 -12.27
N ARG A 31 3.55 -1.17 -11.59
CA ARG A 31 2.22 -1.59 -12.06
C ARG A 31 1.08 -1.00 -11.24
N GLN A 32 1.38 -0.45 -10.06
CA GLN A 32 0.34 0.15 -9.23
C GLN A 32 -0.07 1.51 -9.77
N TRP A 33 -1.33 1.89 -9.55
CA TRP A 33 -1.84 3.22 -9.88
C TRP A 33 -0.93 4.33 -9.35
N LYS A 34 -0.46 4.22 -8.10
CA LYS A 34 0.46 5.20 -7.51
C LYS A 34 1.78 5.38 -8.27
N ASP A 35 2.23 4.35 -8.99
CA ASP A 35 3.46 4.38 -9.78
C ASP A 35 3.22 4.89 -11.22
N ILE A 36 2.00 4.70 -11.76
CA ILE A 36 1.67 5.07 -13.16
C ILE A 36 0.86 6.37 -13.28
N ARG A 37 0.21 6.83 -12.20
CA ARG A 37 -0.76 7.93 -12.25
C ARG A 37 -0.16 9.25 -12.74
N SER A 38 1.13 9.51 -12.51
CA SER A 38 1.76 10.75 -12.96
C SER A 38 1.62 10.92 -14.47
N LYS A 39 1.75 9.83 -15.24
CA LYS A 39 1.57 9.81 -16.69
C LYS A 39 0.17 10.23 -17.16
N TYR A 40 -0.84 10.09 -16.30
CA TYR A 40 -2.23 10.38 -16.64
C TYR A 40 -2.70 11.72 -16.05
N LEU A 41 -2.08 12.17 -14.95
CA LEU A 41 -2.40 13.46 -14.35
C LEU A 41 -1.66 14.60 -15.07
N GLU A 42 -0.42 14.39 -15.51
CA GLU A 42 0.33 15.39 -16.30
C GLU A 42 -0.29 15.58 -17.69
N GLY A 43 -0.82 14.52 -18.30
CA GLY A 43 -1.54 14.62 -19.58
C GLY A 43 -2.90 15.32 -19.50
N GLY A 44 -3.39 15.64 -18.30
CA GLY A 44 -4.61 16.45 -18.14
C GLY A 44 -4.37 17.95 -18.31
N ASP A 45 -3.15 18.43 -18.04
CA ASP A 45 -2.81 19.85 -18.13
C ASP A 45 -2.33 20.25 -19.54
N GLU A 46 -1.74 19.32 -20.31
CA GLU A 46 -1.25 19.61 -21.68
C GLU A 46 -2.36 19.64 -22.75
N ASP A 47 -3.51 19.03 -22.50
CA ASP A 47 -4.65 19.02 -23.45
C ASP A 47 -5.58 20.26 -23.30
N ASP A 48 -5.37 21.11 -22.28
CA ASP A 48 -6.18 22.30 -21.99
C ASP A 48 -5.55 23.64 -22.51
N GLU A 49 -4.41 23.59 -23.23
CA GLU A 49 -3.82 24.74 -23.97
C GLU A 49 -3.94 24.61 -25.51
#